data_AF-A0A4Y2I2N4-F1
#
_entry.id   AF-A0A4Y2I2N4-F1
#
_cell.length_a   1.000
_cell.length_b   1.000
_cell.length_c   1.000
_cell.angle_alpha   90.00
_cell.angle_beta   90.00
_cell.angle_gamma   90.00
#
_symmetry.space_group_name_H-M   'P 1'
#
loop_
_entity.id
_entity.type
_entity.pdbx_description
1 polymer ?
#
loop_
_entity_poly.entity_id
_entity_poly.type
_entity_poly.pdbx_seq_one_letter_code
_entity_poly.pdbx_strand_id
1 'polypeptide(L)'
;MGKKKSGPFSGRQIETNKSFVPPFETFFVLHRMSEKNETFESISPFLVQKTITNAIGEVTSIRKLRSGDLLVEVTSRKQSQQLLKLKALASIPISVSAHRTLNSSKGVITCGELLNESIDDICKELQSEGVTHVRRIFIRRDGNLLPTKHLILTFNSPRLPESIKAGYIKLSVKPFIPNPLRCFKCQRFGHSQATCRGSPACARCAVTDHESTNCTSKEKCVNCKGEHTSFSRSCPKWKLEKEIITTKVKMNISYPEARRLILARTPTEGRSYASTVQTSLTTSETQTKRVVI
;
A
#
# COMPACT_ATOMS: atom_id res chain seq x y z
N MET A 1 27.69 -56.20 8.01
CA MET A 1 27.33 -55.70 6.66
C MET A 1 25.83 -55.48 6.59
N GLY A 2 25.37 -54.23 6.65
CA GLY A 2 23.96 -53.87 6.42
C GLY A 2 23.81 -53.19 5.06
N LYS A 3 22.88 -53.68 4.23
CA LYS A 3 22.69 -53.26 2.83
C LYS A 3 22.35 -51.77 2.73
N LYS A 4 23.17 -50.99 2.00
CA LYS A 4 22.84 -49.61 1.58
C LYS A 4 21.61 -49.66 0.67
N LYS A 5 20.52 -48.98 1.06
CA LYS A 5 19.40 -48.69 0.15
C LYS A 5 19.71 -47.40 -0.60
N SER A 6 19.99 -47.50 -1.89
CA SER A 6 20.02 -46.39 -2.84
C SER A 6 18.57 -46.00 -3.18
N GLY A 7 18.04 -44.98 -2.53
CA GLY A 7 16.81 -44.30 -2.96
C GLY A 7 17.14 -43.21 -3.97
N PRO A 8 16.27 -42.94 -4.96
CA PRO A 8 16.63 -42.18 -6.14
C PRO A 8 16.87 -40.71 -5.80
N PHE A 9 17.95 -40.16 -6.33
CA PHE A 9 18.09 -38.72 -6.53
C PHE A 9 16.93 -38.27 -7.41
N SER A 10 15.86 -37.75 -6.80
CA SER A 10 14.80 -37.07 -7.54
C SER A 10 15.34 -35.70 -7.96
N GLY A 11 16.14 -35.72 -9.04
CA GLY A 11 16.37 -34.56 -9.88
C GLY A 11 15.01 -34.08 -10.36
N ARG A 12 14.47 -33.07 -9.68
CA ARG A 12 13.25 -32.40 -10.11
C ARG A 12 13.60 -31.72 -11.43
N GLN A 13 13.03 -32.26 -12.51
CA GLN A 13 13.13 -31.70 -13.85
C GLN A 13 12.96 -30.19 -13.81
N ILE A 14 13.88 -29.52 -14.49
CA ILE A 14 13.80 -28.12 -14.85
C ILE A 14 12.50 -27.96 -15.64
N GLU A 15 11.51 -27.28 -15.07
CA GLU A 15 10.43 -26.71 -15.88
C GLU A 15 11.08 -25.66 -16.79
N THR A 16 11.34 -26.10 -18.01
CA THR A 16 11.79 -25.31 -19.14
C THR A 16 10.73 -24.28 -19.50
N ASN A 17 11.17 -23.04 -19.69
CA ASN A 17 10.49 -22.00 -20.47
C ASN A 17 9.11 -21.55 -19.97
N LYS A 18 9.06 -20.88 -18.82
CA LYS A 18 8.26 -19.64 -18.80
C LYS A 18 9.00 -18.66 -19.71
N SER A 19 8.51 -18.47 -20.94
CA SER A 19 8.92 -17.33 -21.74
C SER A 19 8.75 -16.10 -20.84
N PHE A 20 9.86 -15.45 -20.49
CA PHE A 20 9.83 -14.24 -19.71
C PHE A 20 9.16 -13.19 -20.59
N VAL A 21 7.83 -13.06 -20.48
CA VAL A 21 7.12 -11.93 -21.04
C VAL A 21 7.47 -10.77 -20.11
N PRO A 22 8.21 -9.74 -20.59
CA PRO A 22 8.60 -8.66 -19.71
C PRO A 22 7.33 -8.01 -19.14
N PRO A 23 7.29 -7.71 -17.84
CA PRO A 23 6.14 -7.04 -17.26
C PRO A 23 5.91 -5.72 -18.00
N PHE A 24 4.64 -5.39 -18.20
CA PHE A 24 4.23 -4.10 -18.73
C PHE A 24 3.51 -3.34 -17.62
N GLU A 25 3.51 -2.02 -17.72
CA GLU A 25 2.84 -1.15 -16.77
C GLU A 25 1.33 -1.30 -16.92
N THR A 26 0.63 -1.51 -15.79
CA THR A 26 -0.82 -1.76 -15.74
C THR A 26 -1.59 -0.54 -15.26
N PHE A 27 -0.97 0.31 -14.45
CA PHE A 27 -1.58 1.49 -13.86
C PHE A 27 -0.97 2.76 -14.44
N PHE A 28 -1.81 3.64 -14.98
CA PHE A 28 -1.41 4.90 -15.58
C PHE A 28 -2.18 6.07 -14.95
N VAL A 29 -1.53 7.22 -14.90
CA VAL A 29 -2.16 8.49 -14.53
C VAL A 29 -2.26 9.36 -15.77
N LEU A 30 -3.48 9.77 -16.08
CA LEU A 30 -3.77 10.75 -17.11
C LEU A 30 -3.86 12.12 -16.44
N HIS A 31 -2.99 13.02 -16.87
CA HIS A 31 -2.98 14.41 -16.46
C HIS A 31 -3.60 15.25 -17.56
N ARG A 32 -4.55 16.10 -17.20
CA ARG A 32 -5.09 17.09 -18.11
C ARG A 32 -4.07 18.20 -18.29
N MET A 33 -3.75 18.53 -19.53
CA MET A 33 -2.91 19.69 -19.84
C MET A 33 -3.84 20.88 -20.04
N SER A 34 -3.69 21.92 -19.24
CA SER A 34 -4.46 23.16 -19.35
C SER A 34 -3.63 24.32 -18.82
N GLU A 35 -3.68 25.45 -19.52
CA GLU A 35 -3.01 26.69 -19.11
C GLU A 35 -3.58 27.24 -17.79
N LYS A 36 -4.83 26.88 -17.46
CA LYS A 36 -5.55 27.34 -16.25
C LYS A 36 -5.54 26.30 -15.12
N ASN A 37 -4.70 25.26 -15.18
CA ASN A 37 -4.67 24.15 -14.21
C ASN A 37 -6.03 23.44 -14.02
N GLU A 38 -6.84 23.38 -15.07
CA GLU A 38 -8.12 22.65 -15.03
C GLU A 38 -7.90 21.15 -14.93
N THR A 39 -8.77 20.46 -14.20
CA THR A 39 -8.73 19.00 -14.01
C THR A 39 -9.85 18.31 -14.79
N PHE A 40 -9.98 16.99 -14.66
CA PHE A 40 -11.11 16.26 -15.25
C PHE A 40 -12.44 16.47 -14.50
N GLU A 41 -12.49 17.31 -13.48
CA GLU A 41 -13.70 17.61 -12.72
C GLU A 41 -14.79 18.29 -13.56
N SER A 42 -14.38 19.14 -14.50
CA SER A 42 -15.29 19.83 -15.43
C SER A 42 -15.65 19.00 -16.67
N ILE A 43 -15.16 17.76 -16.76
CA ILE A 43 -15.31 16.92 -17.95
C ILE A 43 -16.32 15.81 -17.67
N SER A 44 -17.21 15.57 -18.63
CA SER A 44 -18.21 14.51 -18.53
C SER A 44 -17.54 13.13 -18.35
N PRO A 45 -17.91 12.36 -17.31
CA PRO A 45 -17.35 11.02 -17.11
C PRO A 45 -17.70 10.07 -18.28
N PHE A 46 -18.85 10.27 -18.93
CA PHE A 46 -19.24 9.50 -20.11
C PHE A 46 -18.35 9.79 -21.32
N LEU A 47 -17.95 11.06 -21.50
CA LEU A 47 -17.01 11.45 -22.56
C LEU A 47 -15.66 10.78 -22.34
N VAL A 48 -15.14 10.83 -21.11
CA VAL A 48 -13.88 10.17 -20.72
C VAL A 48 -13.95 8.67 -20.99
N GLN A 49 -15.00 8.00 -20.54
CA GLN A 49 -15.15 6.56 -20.74
C GLN A 49 -15.23 6.20 -22.22
N LYS A 50 -16.08 6.88 -23.00
CA LYS A 50 -16.23 6.63 -24.44
C LYS A 50 -14.94 6.87 -25.22
N THR A 51 -14.23 7.96 -24.94
CA THR A 51 -12.98 8.29 -25.63
C THR A 51 -11.86 7.30 -25.32
N ILE A 52 -11.72 6.87 -24.05
CA ILE A 52 -10.76 5.84 -23.66
C ILE A 52 -11.12 4.50 -24.31
N THR A 53 -12.39 4.07 -24.22
CA THR A 53 -12.84 2.82 -24.83
C THR A 53 -12.65 2.81 -26.34
N ASN A 54 -12.91 3.92 -27.03
CA ASN A 54 -12.67 4.02 -28.47
C ASN A 54 -11.17 3.99 -28.82
N ALA A 55 -10.31 4.56 -27.98
CA ALA A 55 -8.88 4.63 -28.24
C ALA A 55 -8.14 3.31 -27.97
N ILE A 56 -8.47 2.63 -26.87
CA ILE A 56 -7.72 1.46 -26.38
C ILE A 56 -8.59 0.24 -26.01
N GLY A 57 -9.88 0.28 -26.29
CA GLY A 57 -10.84 -0.75 -25.89
C GLY A 57 -11.24 -0.66 -24.41
N GLU A 58 -12.02 -1.64 -23.96
CA GLU A 58 -12.48 -1.70 -22.57
C GLU A 58 -11.31 -1.93 -21.60
N VAL A 59 -11.25 -1.10 -20.56
CA VAL A 59 -10.20 -1.12 -19.53
C VAL A 59 -10.76 -1.62 -18.21
N THR A 60 -9.91 -2.13 -17.31
CA THR A 60 -10.34 -2.69 -16.02
C THR A 60 -11.03 -1.67 -15.15
N SER A 61 -10.44 -0.48 -15.04
CA SER A 61 -11.03 0.59 -14.25
C SER A 61 -10.51 1.97 -14.65
N ILE A 62 -11.37 2.96 -14.47
CA ILE A 62 -11.03 4.39 -14.56
C ILE A 62 -11.51 5.03 -13.25
N ARG A 63 -10.62 5.66 -12.51
CA ARG A 63 -10.93 6.27 -11.21
C ARG A 63 -10.37 7.68 -11.12
N LYS A 64 -11.16 8.63 -10.64
CA LYS A 64 -10.68 9.99 -10.33
C LYS A 64 -9.81 9.97 -9.07
N LEU A 65 -8.62 10.55 -9.15
CA LEU A 65 -7.71 10.76 -8.02
C LEU A 65 -8.09 12.03 -7.27
N ARG A 66 -7.59 12.19 -6.04
CA ARG A 66 -7.77 13.42 -5.26
C ARG A 66 -7.15 14.67 -5.89
N SER A 67 -6.19 14.49 -6.80
CA SER A 67 -5.62 15.58 -7.60
C SER A 67 -6.57 16.07 -8.69
N GLY A 68 -7.64 15.32 -9.00
CA GLY A 68 -8.50 15.56 -10.17
C GLY A 68 -8.02 14.86 -11.44
N ASP A 69 -6.85 14.21 -11.40
CA ASP A 69 -6.35 13.33 -12.48
C ASP A 69 -7.14 12.02 -12.54
N LEU A 70 -6.94 11.25 -13.62
CA LEU A 70 -7.56 9.93 -13.79
C LEU A 70 -6.52 8.82 -13.65
N LEU A 71 -6.81 7.84 -12.81
CA LEU A 71 -6.10 6.57 -12.74
C LEU A 71 -6.78 5.56 -13.66
N VAL A 72 -6.04 5.02 -14.62
CA VAL A 72 -6.51 4.01 -15.57
C VAL A 72 -5.76 2.70 -15.32
N GLU A 73 -6.50 1.60 -15.26
CA GLU A 73 -5.97 0.25 -15.11
C GLU A 73 -6.24 -0.56 -16.38
N VAL A 74 -5.18 -1.07 -17.01
CA VAL A 74 -5.23 -1.84 -18.26
C VAL A 74 -4.87 -3.31 -18.02
N THR A 75 -5.38 -4.20 -18.88
CA THR A 75 -5.14 -5.65 -18.76
C THR A 75 -4.11 -6.18 -19.74
N SER A 76 -3.84 -5.44 -20.83
CA SER A 76 -3.02 -5.91 -21.95
C SER A 76 -1.84 -4.99 -22.25
N ARG A 77 -0.72 -5.59 -22.67
CA ARG A 77 0.45 -4.88 -23.18
C ARG A 77 0.09 -3.97 -24.36
N LYS A 78 -0.82 -4.39 -25.24
CA LYS A 78 -1.27 -3.57 -26.37
C LYS A 78 -1.94 -2.28 -25.89
N GLN A 79 -2.83 -2.40 -24.91
CA GLN A 79 -3.50 -1.24 -24.30
C GLN A 79 -2.50 -0.31 -23.60
N SER A 80 -1.57 -0.88 -22.83
CA SER A 80 -0.50 -0.15 -22.15
C SER A 80 0.32 0.71 -23.13
N GLN A 81 0.75 0.11 -24.26
CA GLN A 81 1.50 0.81 -25.30
C GLN A 81 0.68 1.87 -26.05
N GLN A 82 -0.61 1.61 -26.32
CA GLN A 82 -1.49 2.58 -26.96
C GLN A 82 -1.81 3.76 -26.03
N LEU A 83 -2.01 3.50 -24.74
CA LEU A 83 -2.33 4.52 -23.75
C LEU A 83 -1.16 5.49 -23.57
N LEU A 84 0.08 5.00 -23.54
CA LEU A 84 1.28 5.85 -23.49
C LEU A 84 1.44 6.77 -24.70
N LYS A 85 0.88 6.39 -25.86
CA LYS A 85 0.91 7.20 -27.09
C LYS A 85 -0.22 8.23 -27.16
N LEU A 86 -1.19 8.15 -26.24
CA LEU A 86 -2.37 9.01 -26.24
C LEU A 86 -1.99 10.42 -25.78
N LYS A 87 -2.25 11.42 -26.63
CA LYS A 87 -1.94 12.84 -26.37
C LYS A 87 -3.19 13.70 -26.13
N ALA A 88 -4.36 13.18 -26.45
CA ALA A 88 -5.62 13.90 -26.28
C ALA A 88 -6.77 12.92 -26.01
N LEU A 89 -7.76 13.38 -25.24
CA LEU A 89 -9.08 12.76 -25.12
C LEU A 89 -10.09 13.68 -25.81
N ALA A 90 -10.54 13.28 -27.01
CA ALA A 90 -11.26 14.17 -27.92
C ALA A 90 -10.45 15.47 -28.17
N SER A 91 -10.98 16.64 -27.81
CA SER A 91 -10.31 17.93 -27.93
C SER A 91 -9.46 18.32 -26.72
N ILE A 92 -9.39 17.47 -25.69
CA ILE A 92 -8.71 17.81 -24.43
C ILE A 92 -7.28 17.26 -24.48
N PRO A 93 -6.24 18.11 -24.46
CA PRO A 93 -4.87 17.65 -24.42
C PRO A 93 -4.54 17.02 -23.07
N ILE A 94 -3.80 15.91 -23.10
CA ILE A 94 -3.44 15.13 -21.92
C ILE A 94 -1.98 14.67 -22.00
N SER A 95 -1.41 14.38 -20.84
CA SER A 95 -0.17 13.61 -20.72
C SER A 95 -0.42 12.35 -19.92
N VAL A 96 0.21 11.24 -20.31
CA VAL A 96 0.08 9.94 -19.66
C VAL A 96 1.40 9.58 -19.00
N SER A 97 1.35 9.22 -17.71
CA SER A 97 2.50 8.72 -16.98
C SER A 97 2.19 7.40 -16.28
N ALA A 98 3.19 6.54 -16.12
CA ALA A 98 3.05 5.34 -15.32
C ALA A 98 2.82 5.69 -13.84
N HIS A 99 1.91 4.99 -13.17
CA HIS A 99 1.67 5.25 -11.76
C HIS A 99 2.86 4.79 -10.90
N ARG A 100 3.58 5.76 -10.32
CA ARG A 100 4.82 5.62 -9.54
C ARG A 100 4.94 4.43 -8.58
N THR A 101 3.85 4.01 -7.93
CA THR A 101 3.89 2.96 -6.90
C THR A 101 2.97 1.77 -7.15
N LEU A 102 1.99 1.89 -8.07
CA LEU A 102 0.98 0.83 -8.26
C LEU A 102 1.47 -0.24 -9.23
N ASN A 103 2.41 0.10 -10.12
CA ASN A 103 3.09 -0.87 -10.99
C ASN A 103 4.20 -1.65 -10.28
N SER A 104 4.26 -1.60 -8.94
CA SER A 104 5.27 -2.28 -8.16
C SER A 104 4.67 -2.99 -6.97
N SER A 105 5.26 -4.11 -6.57
CA SER A 105 4.91 -4.84 -5.36
C SER A 105 6.15 -5.05 -4.51
N LYS A 106 5.96 -5.27 -3.21
CA LYS A 106 7.06 -5.48 -2.27
C LYS A 106 6.89 -6.79 -1.52
N GLY A 107 7.94 -7.61 -1.57
CA GLY A 107 8.02 -8.90 -0.90
C GLY A 107 9.15 -8.95 0.10
N VAL A 108 9.09 -9.92 1.01
CA VAL A 108 10.14 -10.25 1.97
C VAL A 108 10.56 -11.68 1.71
N ILE A 109 11.86 -11.87 1.51
CA ILE A 109 12.50 -13.19 1.48
C ILE A 109 13.37 -13.35 2.73
N THR A 110 13.64 -14.61 3.08
CA THR A 110 14.54 -14.98 4.18
C THR A 110 15.55 -15.99 3.66
N CYS A 111 16.82 -15.63 3.64
CA CYS A 111 17.90 -16.46 3.11
C CYS A 111 19.20 -16.14 3.85
N GLY A 112 19.81 -17.15 4.49
CA GLY A 112 21.03 -16.97 5.28
C GLY A 112 22.28 -16.88 4.39
N GLU A 113 22.24 -17.54 3.25
CA GLU A 113 23.29 -17.61 2.24
C GLU A 113 23.55 -16.24 1.61
N LEU A 114 22.50 -15.42 1.48
CA LEU A 114 22.60 -14.03 1.02
C LEU A 114 22.97 -13.04 2.14
N LEU A 115 23.41 -13.49 3.32
CA LEU A 115 23.70 -12.57 4.44
C LEU A 115 24.90 -11.66 4.16
N ASN A 116 25.95 -12.24 3.58
CA ASN A 116 27.24 -11.56 3.33
C ASN A 116 27.34 -10.99 1.92
N GLU A 117 26.38 -11.31 1.05
CA GLU A 117 26.29 -10.77 -0.30
C GLU A 117 25.92 -9.29 -0.29
N SER A 118 26.53 -8.52 -1.18
CA SER A 118 26.25 -7.09 -1.34
C SER A 118 24.83 -6.89 -1.89
N ILE A 119 24.22 -5.75 -1.55
CA ILE A 119 22.85 -5.47 -1.99
C ILE A 119 22.77 -5.24 -3.50
N ASP A 120 23.83 -4.68 -4.09
CA ASP A 120 23.91 -4.42 -5.52
C ASP A 120 24.06 -5.72 -6.31
N ASP A 121 24.88 -6.65 -5.83
CA ASP A 121 25.04 -7.98 -6.46
C ASP A 121 23.73 -8.78 -6.38
N ILE A 122 23.09 -8.81 -5.20
CA ILE A 122 21.78 -9.47 -5.06
C ILE A 122 20.75 -8.84 -6.00
N CYS A 123 20.73 -7.51 -6.12
CA CYS A 123 19.78 -6.82 -6.99
C CYS A 123 20.03 -7.14 -8.47
N LYS A 124 21.30 -7.23 -8.88
CA LYS A 124 21.70 -7.57 -10.25
C LYS A 124 21.31 -9.02 -10.59
N GLU A 125 21.64 -9.97 -9.73
CA GLU A 125 21.36 -11.39 -9.97
C GLU A 125 19.86 -11.71 -9.96
N LEU A 126 19.07 -10.98 -9.16
CA LEU A 126 17.61 -11.15 -9.10
C LEU A 126 16.83 -10.29 -10.11
N GLN A 127 17.50 -9.55 -10.99
CA GLN A 127 16.83 -8.73 -12.00
C GLN A 127 15.99 -9.58 -12.97
N SER A 128 16.47 -10.79 -13.29
CA SER A 128 15.76 -11.77 -14.12
C SER A 128 14.45 -12.25 -13.50
N GLU A 129 14.33 -12.21 -12.18
CA GLU A 129 13.11 -12.50 -11.41
C GLU A 129 12.20 -11.26 -11.26
N GLY A 130 12.52 -10.15 -11.94
CA GLY A 130 11.75 -8.91 -11.93
C GLY A 130 12.03 -7.98 -10.73
N VAL A 131 13.11 -8.22 -9.98
CA VAL A 131 13.51 -7.36 -8.85
C VAL A 131 14.17 -6.08 -9.39
N THR A 132 13.74 -4.92 -8.89
CA THR A 132 14.30 -3.60 -9.25
C THR A 132 15.02 -2.91 -8.09
N HIS A 133 14.73 -3.33 -6.86
CA HIS A 133 15.37 -2.75 -5.68
C HIS A 133 15.38 -3.74 -4.52
N VAL A 134 16.51 -3.82 -3.83
CA VAL A 134 16.72 -4.70 -2.68
C VAL A 134 17.06 -3.85 -1.46
N ARG A 135 16.45 -4.18 -0.31
CA ARG A 135 16.75 -3.53 0.97
C ARG A 135 16.91 -4.55 2.08
N ARG A 136 18.06 -4.55 2.74
CA ARG A 136 18.28 -5.39 3.93
C ARG A 136 17.56 -4.85 5.16
N ILE A 137 16.95 -5.74 5.92
CA ILE A 137 16.41 -5.41 7.24
C ILE A 137 17.56 -5.49 8.25
N PHE A 138 17.71 -4.44 9.03
CA PHE A 138 18.66 -4.38 10.13
C PHE A 138 17.92 -4.37 11.46
N ILE A 139 18.55 -4.96 12.48
CA ILE A 139 18.08 -4.93 13.86
C ILE A 139 19.10 -4.20 14.73
N ARG A 140 18.63 -3.48 15.74
CA ARG A 140 19.52 -2.92 16.77
C ARG A 140 19.61 -3.90 17.93
N ARG A 141 20.84 -4.27 18.32
CA ARG A 141 21.16 -5.03 19.53
C ARG A 141 22.36 -4.36 20.18
N ASP A 142 22.25 -4.05 21.47
CA ASP A 142 23.33 -3.44 22.26
C ASP A 142 23.94 -2.19 21.60
N GLY A 143 23.08 -1.32 21.05
CA GLY A 143 23.49 -0.10 20.33
C GLY A 143 23.96 -0.31 18.89
N ASN A 144 24.34 -1.53 18.51
CA ASN A 144 24.87 -1.85 17.19
C ASN A 144 23.76 -2.21 16.19
N LEU A 145 23.93 -1.76 14.95
CA LEU A 145 23.01 -2.05 13.84
C LEU A 145 23.49 -3.30 13.08
N LEU A 146 22.82 -4.43 13.32
CA LEU A 146 23.20 -5.72 12.75
C LEU A 146 22.34 -6.06 11.53
N PRO A 147 22.95 -6.53 10.42
CA PRO A 147 22.21 -7.04 9.27
C PRO A 147 21.45 -8.31 9.64
N THR A 148 20.30 -8.53 8.99
CA THR A 148 19.56 -9.78 9.10
C THR A 148 19.54 -10.53 7.77
N LYS A 149 19.18 -11.82 7.84
CA LYS A 149 18.89 -12.67 6.69
C LYS A 149 17.61 -12.31 5.93
N HIS A 150 16.92 -11.23 6.32
CA HIS A 150 15.66 -10.82 5.71
C HIS A 150 15.90 -9.65 4.74
N LEU A 151 15.45 -9.83 3.50
CA LEU A 151 15.55 -8.84 2.44
C LEU A 151 14.15 -8.43 2.00
N ILE A 152 13.95 -7.13 1.78
CA ILE A 152 12.77 -6.60 1.13
C ILE A 152 13.11 -6.39 -0.33
N LEU A 153 12.34 -7.03 -1.20
CA LEU A 153 12.47 -6.94 -2.65
C LEU A 153 11.34 -6.06 -3.17
N THR A 154 11.66 -5.15 -4.08
CA THR A 154 10.68 -4.41 -4.88
C THR A 154 10.67 -5.03 -6.27
N PHE A 155 9.48 -5.43 -6.73
CA PHE A 155 9.26 -6.01 -8.04
C PHE A 155 8.67 -4.96 -8.99
N ASN A 156 9.01 -5.05 -10.28
CA ASN A 156 8.41 -4.24 -11.37
C ASN A 156 7.03 -4.74 -11.83
N SER A 157 6.31 -5.43 -10.96
CA SER A 157 4.97 -5.95 -11.23
C SER A 157 4.04 -5.61 -10.06
N PRO A 158 2.77 -5.23 -10.33
CA PRO A 158 1.76 -5.04 -9.30
C PRO A 158 1.43 -6.33 -8.54
N ARG A 159 1.63 -7.50 -9.18
CA ARG A 159 1.36 -8.81 -8.59
C ARG A 159 2.63 -9.36 -7.97
N LEU A 160 2.55 -9.72 -6.70
CA LEU A 160 3.67 -10.30 -5.97
C LEU A 160 3.85 -11.77 -6.38
N PRO A 161 5.06 -12.20 -6.81
CA PRO A 161 5.32 -13.61 -7.04
C PRO A 161 5.28 -14.40 -5.72
N GLU A 162 4.87 -15.66 -5.76
CA GLU A 162 4.85 -16.54 -4.57
C GLU A 162 6.26 -17.00 -4.16
N SER A 163 7.15 -17.12 -5.14
CA SER A 163 8.53 -17.53 -4.96
C SER A 163 9.41 -16.96 -6.07
N ILE A 164 10.70 -16.83 -5.77
CA ILE A 164 11.75 -16.50 -6.75
C ILE A 164 12.87 -17.53 -6.70
N LYS A 165 13.69 -17.57 -7.74
CA LYS A 165 14.93 -18.35 -7.78
C LYS A 165 16.15 -17.47 -7.52
N ALA A 166 16.95 -17.82 -6.52
CA ALA A 166 18.23 -17.20 -6.22
C ALA A 166 19.33 -18.25 -6.41
N GLY A 167 20.05 -18.19 -7.54
CA GLY A 167 20.97 -19.25 -7.93
C GLY A 167 20.24 -20.60 -8.06
N TYR A 168 20.59 -21.57 -7.22
CA TYR A 168 19.93 -22.88 -7.18
C TYR A 168 18.81 -22.98 -6.12
N ILE A 169 18.57 -21.92 -5.34
CA ILE A 169 17.64 -21.93 -4.20
C ILE A 169 16.30 -21.32 -4.62
N LYS A 170 15.20 -22.01 -4.31
CA LYS A 170 13.84 -21.45 -4.43
C LYS A 170 13.43 -20.79 -3.12
N LEU A 171 13.20 -19.48 -3.14
CA LEU A 171 12.84 -18.69 -1.96
C LEU A 171 11.36 -18.30 -2.02
N SER A 172 10.62 -18.58 -0.96
CA SER A 172 9.23 -18.08 -0.82
C SER A 172 9.23 -16.58 -0.52
N VAL A 173 8.37 -15.86 -1.23
CA VAL A 173 8.20 -14.42 -1.09
C VAL A 173 6.93 -14.15 -0.28
N LYS A 174 7.08 -13.47 0.86
CA LYS A 174 5.95 -13.04 1.70
C LYS A 174 5.62 -11.57 1.44
N PRO A 175 4.35 -11.13 1.44
CA PRO A 175 4.02 -9.71 1.29
C PRO A 175 4.71 -8.83 2.34
N PHE A 176 5.32 -7.72 1.91
CA PHE A 176 5.91 -6.75 2.82
C PHE A 176 4.82 -5.91 3.49
N ILE A 177 4.71 -6.00 4.81
CA ILE A 177 3.78 -5.20 5.61
C ILE A 177 4.55 -4.07 6.31
N PRO A 178 4.49 -2.82 5.79
CA PRO A 178 5.19 -1.69 6.40
C PRO A 178 4.64 -1.36 7.80
N ASN A 179 5.43 -0.65 8.59
CA ASN A 179 4.93 -0.08 9.85
C ASN A 179 4.03 1.13 9.55
N PRO A 180 3.07 1.45 10.45
CA PRO A 180 2.30 2.68 10.40
C PRO A 180 3.18 3.90 10.10
N LEU A 181 2.80 4.66 9.07
CA LEU A 181 3.48 5.89 8.72
C LEU A 181 3.19 6.93 9.80
N ARG A 182 4.19 7.24 10.62
CA ARG A 182 4.12 8.31 11.62
C ARG A 182 4.72 9.59 11.04
N CYS A 183 3.98 10.69 11.13
CA CYS A 183 4.50 12.00 10.79
C CYS A 183 5.53 12.44 11.85
N PHE A 184 6.77 12.73 11.43
CA PHE A 184 7.82 13.16 12.37
C PHE A 184 7.63 14.59 12.91
N LYS A 185 6.74 15.39 12.29
CA LYS A 185 6.34 16.71 12.78
C LYS A 185 5.26 16.63 13.86
N CYS A 186 4.07 16.12 13.53
CA CYS A 186 2.92 16.15 14.45
C CYS A 186 2.68 14.82 15.20
N GLN A 187 3.48 13.79 14.96
CA GLN A 187 3.40 12.45 15.58
C GLN A 187 2.13 11.62 15.28
N ARG A 188 1.20 12.15 14.48
CA ARG A 188 0.00 11.43 14.05
C ARG A 188 0.32 10.43 12.93
N PHE A 189 -0.50 9.38 12.84
CA PHE A 189 -0.38 8.39 11.76
C PHE A 189 -1.02 8.87 10.45
N GLY A 190 -0.58 8.29 9.32
CA GLY A 190 -1.25 8.38 8.02
C GLY A 190 -0.69 9.40 7.04
N HIS A 191 0.31 10.21 7.41
CA HIS A 191 0.95 11.17 6.50
C HIS A 191 2.42 11.40 6.86
N SER A 192 3.19 11.91 5.89
CA SER A 192 4.59 12.27 6.08
C SER A 192 4.72 13.71 6.59
N GLN A 193 5.92 14.09 7.02
CA GLN A 193 6.21 15.46 7.42
C GLN A 193 6.01 16.47 6.27
N ALA A 194 6.39 16.08 5.05
CA ALA A 194 6.28 16.94 3.86
C ALA A 194 4.83 17.34 3.52
N THR A 195 3.84 16.53 3.88
CA THR A 195 2.42 16.81 3.63
C THR A 195 1.66 17.21 4.91
N CYS A 196 2.40 17.48 5.99
CA CYS A 196 1.80 17.74 7.30
C CYS A 196 1.31 19.19 7.43
N ARG A 197 -0.01 19.33 7.64
CA ARG A 197 -0.67 20.60 7.98
C ARG A 197 -0.83 20.84 9.49
N GLY A 198 -0.35 19.92 10.32
CA GLY A 198 -0.46 20.01 11.77
C GLY A 198 0.72 20.75 12.42
N SER A 199 0.53 21.18 13.66
CA SER A 199 1.58 21.76 14.50
C SER A 199 2.63 20.69 14.89
N PRO A 200 3.90 21.09 15.06
CA PRO A 200 4.93 20.24 15.65
C PRO A 200 4.51 19.74 17.03
N ALA A 201 4.77 18.48 17.34
CA ALA A 201 4.50 17.91 18.65
C ALA A 201 5.66 17.01 19.08
N CYS A 202 6.01 17.06 20.35
CA CYS A 202 7.03 16.23 20.95
C CYS A 202 6.64 14.75 20.89
N ALA A 203 7.54 13.91 20.37
CA ALA A 203 7.35 12.47 20.26
C ALA A 203 7.24 11.79 21.64
N ARG A 204 7.83 12.38 22.69
CA ARG A 204 7.80 11.86 24.06
C ARG A 204 6.55 12.29 24.83
N CYS A 205 6.24 13.58 24.89
CA CYS A 205 5.21 14.13 25.78
C CYS A 205 4.00 14.78 25.10
N ALA A 206 3.94 14.77 23.75
CA ALA A 206 2.84 15.32 22.95
C ALA A 206 2.64 16.85 22.99
N VAL A 207 3.50 17.61 23.69
CA VAL A 207 3.46 19.09 23.78
C VAL A 207 4.08 19.74 22.54
N THR A 208 3.62 20.94 22.19
CA THR A 208 4.02 21.68 20.98
C THR A 208 5.22 22.62 21.15
N ASP A 209 5.64 22.85 22.40
CA ASP A 209 6.49 23.99 22.76
C ASP A 209 7.99 23.68 22.70
N HIS A 210 8.38 22.45 22.34
CA HIS A 210 9.79 22.06 22.24
C HIS A 210 10.02 20.89 21.28
N GLU A 211 11.30 20.72 20.92
CA GLU A 211 11.78 19.57 20.13
C GLU A 211 12.04 18.32 20.99
N SER A 212 11.86 17.15 20.40
CA SER A 212 11.88 15.88 21.14
C SER A 212 13.25 15.44 21.67
N THR A 213 14.34 16.02 21.16
CA THR A 213 15.72 15.53 21.35
C THR A 213 16.14 15.50 22.82
N ASN A 214 15.74 16.51 23.60
CA ASN A 214 16.13 16.67 25.01
C ASN A 214 14.92 16.66 25.96
N CYS A 215 13.78 16.13 25.51
CA CYS A 215 12.59 16.09 26.34
C CYS A 215 12.72 15.02 27.44
N THR A 216 12.66 15.44 28.70
CA THR A 216 12.65 14.56 29.88
C THR A 216 11.27 14.43 30.53
N SER A 217 10.26 15.16 30.03
CA SER A 217 8.90 15.16 30.56
C SER A 217 8.26 13.76 30.54
N LYS A 218 7.21 13.59 31.36
CA LYS A 218 6.42 12.34 31.43
C LYS A 218 5.90 11.96 30.04
N GLU A 219 6.00 10.68 29.72
CA GLU A 219 5.61 10.17 28.40
C GLU A 219 4.10 10.27 28.19
N LYS A 220 3.72 10.74 27.00
CA LYS A 220 2.32 10.87 26.59
C LYS A 220 2.21 10.72 25.08
N CYS A 221 1.34 9.81 24.65
CA CYS A 221 1.14 9.53 23.24
C CYS A 221 0.18 10.53 22.60
N VAL A 222 0.56 11.12 21.45
CA VAL A 222 -0.31 12.05 20.70
C VAL A 222 -1.61 11.36 20.24
N ASN A 223 -1.53 10.08 19.89
CA ASN A 223 -2.60 9.33 19.22
C ASN A 223 -3.63 8.71 20.19
N CYS A 224 -3.17 8.12 21.29
CA CYS A 224 -4.06 7.45 22.26
C CYS A 224 -4.09 8.09 23.65
N LYS A 225 -3.30 9.16 23.88
CA LYS A 225 -3.17 9.86 25.17
C LYS A 225 -2.66 9.02 26.35
N GLY A 226 -2.17 7.80 26.10
CA GLY A 226 -1.60 6.92 27.12
C GLY A 226 -0.16 7.25 27.51
N GLU A 227 0.30 6.62 28.60
CA GLU A 227 1.62 6.83 29.23
C GLU A 227 2.74 6.09 28.50
N HIS A 228 3.01 6.49 27.25
CA HIS A 228 4.12 6.00 26.45
C HIS A 228 4.44 7.00 25.34
N THR A 229 5.66 6.93 24.80
CA THR A 229 6.05 7.72 23.62
C THR A 229 5.19 7.44 22.39
N SER A 230 5.04 8.44 21.52
CA SER A 230 4.24 8.34 20.28
C SER A 230 4.79 7.34 19.24
N PHE A 231 6.00 6.82 19.44
CA PHE A 231 6.61 5.79 18.60
C PHE A 231 6.53 4.38 19.20
N SER A 232 5.89 4.22 20.36
CA SER A 232 5.72 2.91 20.99
C SER A 232 4.85 1.97 20.15
N ARG A 233 5.32 0.71 20.01
CA ARG A 233 4.58 -0.38 19.36
C ARG A 233 3.50 -1.00 20.25
N SER A 234 3.52 -0.71 21.56
CA SER A 234 2.47 -1.16 22.47
C SER A 234 1.20 -0.31 22.36
N CYS A 235 1.27 0.88 21.73
CA CYS A 235 0.14 1.79 21.57
C CYS A 235 -1.06 1.13 20.88
N PRO A 236 -2.28 1.21 21.45
CA PRO A 236 -3.47 0.60 20.86
C PRO A 236 -3.81 1.18 19.48
N LYS A 237 -3.63 2.50 19.29
CA LYS A 237 -3.81 3.14 17.98
C LYS A 237 -2.77 2.69 16.95
N TRP A 238 -1.53 2.40 17.39
CA TRP A 238 -0.51 1.83 16.51
C TRP A 238 -0.87 0.41 16.08
N LYS A 239 -1.33 -0.44 17.01
CA LYS A 239 -1.76 -1.81 16.71
C LYS A 239 -2.93 -1.84 15.72
N LEU A 240 -3.95 -1.00 15.96
CA LEU A 240 -5.07 -0.83 15.04
C LEU A 240 -4.60 -0.41 13.64
N GLU A 241 -3.72 0.60 13.55
CA GLU A 241 -3.19 1.07 12.27
C GLU A 241 -2.35 -0.03 11.56
N LYS A 242 -1.58 -0.81 12.33
CA LYS A 242 -0.81 -1.94 11.79
C LYS A 242 -1.73 -3.02 11.24
N GLU A 243 -2.85 -3.29 11.89
CA GLU A 243 -3.85 -4.26 11.43
C GLU A 243 -4.55 -3.78 10.15
N ILE A 244 -4.93 -2.51 10.07
CA ILE A 244 -5.50 -1.90 8.86
C ILE A 244 -4.54 -2.05 7.68
N ILE A 245 -3.25 -1.72 7.87
CA ILE A 245 -2.22 -1.85 6.84
C ILE A 245 -2.02 -3.32 6.46
N THR A 246 -2.04 -4.23 7.43
CA THR A 246 -1.92 -5.68 7.20
C THR A 246 -3.06 -6.19 6.33
N THR A 247 -4.29 -5.82 6.67
CA THR A 247 -5.50 -6.22 5.92
C THR A 247 -5.49 -5.64 4.51
N LYS A 248 -5.14 -4.36 4.37
CA LYS A 248 -4.94 -3.71 3.07
C LYS A 248 -4.00 -4.50 2.17
N VAL A 249 -2.85 -4.92 2.69
CA VAL A 249 -1.83 -5.66 1.91
C VAL A 249 -2.29 -7.09 1.63
N LYS A 250 -2.80 -7.82 2.62
CA LYS A 250 -3.19 -9.23 2.46
C LYS A 250 -4.40 -9.44 1.56
N MET A 251 -5.38 -8.53 1.61
CA MET A 251 -6.60 -8.61 0.80
C MET A 251 -6.51 -7.82 -0.50
N ASN A 252 -5.41 -7.07 -0.72
CA ASN A 252 -5.22 -6.19 -1.87
C ASN A 252 -6.38 -5.19 -2.09
N ILE A 253 -6.83 -4.55 -1.01
CA ILE A 253 -7.94 -3.59 -1.01
C ILE A 253 -7.46 -2.17 -0.70
N SER A 254 -8.35 -1.19 -0.85
CA SER A 254 -8.03 0.20 -0.54
C SER A 254 -7.84 0.41 0.97
N TYR A 255 -7.06 1.43 1.36
CA TYR A 255 -6.87 1.77 2.78
C TYR A 255 -8.20 2.13 3.50
N PRO A 256 -9.10 2.97 2.92
CA PRO A 256 -10.38 3.27 3.54
C PRO A 256 -11.27 2.04 3.75
N GLU A 257 -11.24 1.10 2.80
CA GLU A 257 -11.99 -0.15 2.86
C GLU A 257 -11.43 -1.10 3.94
N ALA A 258 -10.11 -1.30 3.98
CA ALA A 258 -9.47 -2.06 5.05
C ALA A 258 -9.79 -1.46 6.44
N ARG A 259 -9.78 -0.13 6.55
CA ARG A 259 -10.15 0.58 7.78
C ARG A 259 -11.60 0.31 8.16
N ARG A 260 -12.53 0.35 7.21
CA ARG A 260 -13.95 0.05 7.44
C ARG A 260 -14.13 -1.39 7.95
N LEU A 261 -13.47 -2.36 7.34
CA LEU A 261 -13.56 -3.77 7.75
C LEU A 261 -13.04 -4.01 9.17
N ILE A 262 -11.89 -3.42 9.53
CA ILE A 262 -11.33 -3.58 10.88
C ILE A 262 -12.20 -2.87 11.93
N LEU A 263 -12.66 -1.65 11.65
CA LEU A 263 -13.54 -0.93 12.57
C LEU A 263 -14.90 -1.61 12.76
N ALA A 264 -15.44 -2.25 11.71
CA ALA A 264 -16.69 -3.00 11.83
C ALA A 264 -16.57 -4.26 12.70
N ARG A 265 -15.36 -4.85 12.80
CA ARG A 265 -15.07 -6.02 13.65
C ARG A 265 -14.73 -5.65 15.09
N THR A 266 -14.30 -4.42 15.33
CA THR A 266 -13.91 -3.97 16.66
C THR A 266 -15.17 -3.49 17.39
N PRO A 267 -15.54 -4.07 18.55
CA PRO A 267 -16.66 -3.57 19.33
C PRO A 267 -16.42 -2.10 19.70
N THR A 268 -17.37 -1.22 19.41
CA THR A 268 -17.33 0.15 19.93
C THR A 268 -17.43 0.08 21.46
N GLU A 269 -16.39 0.54 22.17
CA GLU A 269 -16.47 0.78 23.62
C GLU A 269 -17.70 1.68 23.90
N GLY A 270 -18.66 1.18 24.69
CA GLY A 270 -19.83 1.93 25.14
C GLY A 270 -21.12 1.77 24.32
N ARG A 271 -21.17 1.00 23.22
CA ARG A 271 -22.44 0.64 22.55
C ARG A 271 -22.84 -0.79 22.91
N SER A 272 -23.62 -0.94 23.97
CA SER A 272 -24.34 -2.20 24.21
C SER A 272 -25.42 -2.38 23.14
N TYR A 273 -25.76 -3.62 22.81
CA TYR A 273 -26.84 -3.94 21.86
C TYR A 273 -28.15 -3.19 22.21
N ALA A 274 -28.45 -3.01 23.50
CA ALA A 274 -29.62 -2.29 24.00
C ALA A 274 -29.67 -0.80 23.60
N SER A 275 -28.52 -0.12 23.48
CA SER A 275 -28.47 1.30 23.10
C SER A 275 -28.88 1.57 21.64
N THR A 276 -28.65 0.59 20.74
CA THR A 276 -28.99 0.69 19.32
C THR A 276 -30.49 0.49 19.07
N VAL A 277 -31.17 -0.27 19.94
CA VAL A 277 -32.61 -0.55 19.83
C VAL A 277 -33.45 0.64 20.34
N GLN A 278 -32.97 1.38 21.34
CA GLN A 278 -33.68 2.55 21.89
C GLN A 278 -33.77 3.74 20.93
N THR A 279 -32.76 3.95 20.07
CA THR A 279 -32.80 5.06 19.09
C THR A 279 -33.83 4.84 17.98
N SER A 280 -34.18 3.58 17.70
CA SER A 280 -35.16 3.22 16.66
C SER A 280 -36.62 3.46 17.06
N LEU A 281 -36.89 3.59 18.37
CA LEU A 281 -38.26 3.66 18.91
C LEU A 281 -38.77 5.09 19.15
N THR A 282 -37.94 6.13 18.95
CA THR A 282 -38.28 7.51 19.36
C THR A 282 -38.66 8.47 18.23
N THR A 283 -38.82 8.01 16.99
CA THR A 283 -39.35 8.89 15.91
C THR A 283 -40.35 8.15 15.04
N SER A 284 -41.60 8.12 15.48
CA SER A 284 -42.79 7.85 14.64
C SER A 284 -44.06 8.35 15.33
N GLU A 285 -44.14 9.65 15.64
CA GLU A 285 -45.44 10.29 15.86
C GLU A 285 -45.85 11.03 14.59
N THR A 286 -46.62 10.35 13.76
CA THR A 286 -47.30 10.92 12.59
C THR A 286 -48.47 11.78 13.04
N GLN A 287 -48.38 13.10 12.84
CA GLN A 287 -49.53 14.01 12.92
C GLN A 287 -50.40 13.88 11.67
N THR A 288 -51.57 13.25 11.80
CA THR A 288 -52.63 13.31 10.79
C THR A 288 -53.41 14.62 10.95
N LYS A 289 -53.18 15.58 10.05
CA LYS A 289 -54.08 16.75 9.90
C LYS A 289 -55.35 16.31 9.18
N ARG A 290 -56.49 16.51 9.84
CA ARG A 290 -57.83 16.27 9.29
C ARG A 290 -58.20 17.46 8.37
N VAL A 291 -58.38 17.20 7.08
CA VAL A 291 -58.98 18.16 6.14
C VAL A 291 -60.49 18.03 6.27
N VAL A 292 -61.17 19.12 6.59
CA VAL A 292 -62.62 19.25 6.51
C VAL A 292 -62.93 19.90 5.17
N ILE A 293 -63.79 19.26 4.39
CA ILE A 293 -64.35 19.77 3.12
C ILE A 293 -65.49 20.74 3.47
#